data_AF-A0A841IL36-F1
#
_entry.id   AF-A0A841IL36-F1
#
_cell.length_a   1.000
_cell.length_b   1.000
_cell.length_c   1.000
_cell.angle_alpha   90.00
_cell.angle_beta   90.00
_cell.angle_gamma   90.00
#
_symmetry.space_group_name_H-M   'P 1'
#
loop_
_entity.id
_entity.type
_entity.pdbx_description
1 polymer ?
#
loop_
_entity_poly.entity_id
_entity_poly.type
_entity_poly.pdbx_seq_one_letter_code
_entity_poly.pdbx_strand_id
1 'polypeptide(L)'
;MRDGTAIDALARDNRIFRATGYRYVDEGIDVLADQAPDLHQVLEHARTTPDDPLILDGKLFVSDRCSEPGPSGRSDLWYSGHKHRHGGNIQFLSDARGEPVWVSDVEPGSTPDITAARRHVFPLVHKATAEGVVVLADPGYEGAGVGVRTPIKRPPEVDEHRWHVDDRAHNRLLRGLRCIGERAMAVLTGRWRVLRHTTMSPSKIGAIVQAALALTNIEKQTH
;
A
#
# COMPACT_ATOMS: atom_id res chain seq x y z
N MET A 1 -13.43 -9.82 9.32
CA MET A 1 -12.71 -9.20 8.17
C MET A 1 -12.94 -9.92 6.84
N ARG A 2 -12.91 -11.27 6.80
CA ARG A 2 -13.05 -12.08 5.57
C ARG A 2 -14.41 -11.94 4.88
N ASP A 3 -15.49 -12.07 5.63
CA ASP A 3 -16.86 -12.08 5.05
C ASP A 3 -17.57 -10.73 5.09
N GLY A 4 -16.97 -9.70 5.70
CA GLY A 4 -17.60 -8.39 5.89
C GLY A 4 -18.94 -8.48 6.65
N THR A 5 -19.04 -9.39 7.62
CA THR A 5 -20.22 -9.61 8.44
C THR A 5 -20.62 -8.32 9.17
N ALA A 6 -21.90 -7.97 9.12
CA ALA A 6 -22.42 -6.79 9.80
C ALA A 6 -22.26 -6.92 11.33
N ILE A 7 -21.74 -5.87 11.98
CA ILE A 7 -21.55 -5.83 13.44
C ILE A 7 -22.86 -6.04 14.21
N ASP A 8 -24.00 -5.73 13.59
CA ASP A 8 -25.33 -5.97 14.14
C ASP A 8 -25.67 -7.45 14.29
N ALA A 9 -25.12 -8.32 13.43
CA ALA A 9 -25.26 -9.77 13.57
C ALA A 9 -24.35 -10.29 14.68
N LEU A 10 -23.07 -9.89 14.69
CA LEU A 10 -22.09 -10.27 15.72
C LEU A 10 -22.50 -9.83 17.13
N ALA A 11 -23.04 -8.62 17.30
CA ALA A 11 -23.50 -8.10 18.59
C ALA A 11 -24.74 -8.84 19.09
N ARG A 12 -25.68 -9.17 18.19
CA ARG A 12 -26.88 -9.95 18.49
C ARG A 12 -26.53 -11.37 18.92
N ASP A 13 -25.63 -12.03 18.19
CA ASP A 13 -25.26 -13.42 18.42
C ASP A 13 -24.45 -13.60 19.72
N ASN A 14 -23.71 -12.57 20.14
CA ASN A 14 -22.88 -12.59 21.36
C ASN A 14 -23.51 -11.85 22.57
N ARG A 15 -24.76 -11.36 22.45
CA ARG A 15 -25.49 -10.62 23.51
C ARG A 15 -24.71 -9.43 24.10
N ILE A 16 -23.93 -8.74 23.27
CA ILE A 16 -23.18 -7.54 23.66
C ILE A 16 -23.81 -6.29 23.07
N PHE A 17 -23.67 -5.15 23.76
CA PHE A 17 -24.08 -3.87 23.20
C PHE A 17 -23.26 -3.56 21.95
N ARG A 18 -23.91 -2.96 20.95
CA ARG A 18 -23.31 -2.60 19.66
C ARG A 18 -22.00 -1.81 19.82
N ALA A 19 -21.97 -0.83 20.74
CA ALA A 19 -20.79 -0.04 21.05
C ALA A 19 -19.62 -0.88 21.61
N THR A 20 -19.94 -1.88 22.44
CA THR A 20 -18.95 -2.84 22.94
C THR A 20 -18.46 -3.78 21.83
N GLY A 21 -19.35 -4.17 20.91
CA GLY A 21 -18.98 -4.92 19.71
C GLY A 21 -18.03 -4.16 18.79
N TYR A 22 -18.28 -2.88 18.52
CA TYR A 22 -17.37 -2.02 17.76
C TYR A 22 -16.01 -1.87 18.46
N ARG A 23 -15.98 -1.65 19.79
CA ARG A 23 -14.73 -1.54 20.55
C ARG A 23 -13.86 -2.79 20.45
N TYR A 24 -14.44 -3.99 20.59
CA TYR A 24 -13.67 -5.23 20.46
C TYR A 24 -13.17 -5.49 19.05
N VAL A 25 -13.92 -5.05 18.03
CA VAL A 25 -13.44 -5.11 16.65
C VAL A 25 -12.25 -4.16 16.45
N ASP A 26 -12.33 -2.94 16.99
CA ASP A 26 -11.24 -1.97 16.91
C ASP A 26 -9.99 -2.46 17.65
N GLU A 27 -10.13 -2.92 18.90
CA GLU A 27 -9.03 -3.50 19.68
C GLU A 27 -8.43 -4.73 18.97
N GLY A 28 -9.27 -5.58 18.39
CA GLY A 28 -8.80 -6.74 17.62
C GLY A 28 -8.06 -6.34 16.34
N ILE A 29 -8.49 -5.27 15.65
CA ILE A 29 -7.78 -4.73 14.49
C ILE A 29 -6.42 -4.19 14.93
N ASP A 30 -6.38 -3.39 15.99
CA ASP A 30 -5.14 -2.76 16.45
C ASP A 30 -4.12 -3.84 16.89
N VAL A 31 -4.56 -4.86 17.65
CA VAL A 31 -3.69 -6.00 18.02
C VAL A 31 -3.16 -6.76 16.80
N LEU A 32 -3.99 -6.98 15.77
CA LEU A 32 -3.54 -7.66 14.55
C LEU A 32 -2.63 -6.78 13.70
N ALA A 33 -2.88 -5.48 13.67
CA ALA A 33 -2.04 -4.51 12.96
C ALA A 33 -0.63 -4.46 13.56
N ASP A 34 -0.51 -4.52 14.89
CA ASP A 34 0.77 -4.60 15.60
C ASP A 34 1.58 -5.87 15.27
N GLN A 35 0.95 -6.91 14.72
CA GLN A 35 1.64 -8.12 14.25
C GLN A 35 2.08 -8.03 12.78
N ALA A 36 1.77 -6.95 12.06
CA ALA A 36 2.22 -6.76 10.69
C ALA A 36 3.75 -6.55 10.67
N PRO A 37 4.47 -7.04 9.64
CA PRO A 37 5.89 -6.79 9.52
C PRO A 37 6.18 -5.29 9.46
N ASP A 38 7.18 -4.84 10.22
CA ASP A 38 7.64 -3.46 10.13
C ASP A 38 8.60 -3.28 8.94
N LEU A 39 8.77 -2.03 8.49
CA LEU A 39 9.60 -1.74 7.31
C LEU A 39 11.06 -2.13 7.51
N HIS A 40 11.59 -1.98 8.74
CA HIS A 40 12.97 -2.35 9.03
C HIS A 40 13.18 -3.86 8.89
N GLN A 41 12.27 -4.68 9.41
CA GLN A 41 12.30 -6.14 9.28
C GLN A 41 12.29 -6.57 7.80
N VAL A 42 11.43 -5.96 6.99
CA VAL A 42 11.36 -6.26 5.55
C VAL A 42 12.65 -5.90 4.83
N LEU A 43 13.25 -4.75 5.15
CA LEU A 43 14.51 -4.34 4.54
C LEU A 43 15.70 -5.18 5.04
N GLU A 44 15.73 -5.62 6.31
CA GLU A 44 16.71 -6.61 6.81
C GLU A 44 16.61 -7.92 6.05
N HIS A 45 15.40 -8.42 5.84
CA HIS A 45 15.21 -9.62 5.04
C HIS A 45 15.69 -9.43 3.59
N ALA A 46 15.31 -8.33 2.95
CA ALA A 46 15.66 -8.06 1.55
C ALA A 46 17.18 -7.97 1.31
N ARG A 47 17.98 -7.56 2.30
CA ARG A 47 19.44 -7.59 2.20
C ARG A 47 20.02 -9.00 2.06
N THR A 48 19.32 -10.00 2.59
CA THR A 48 19.74 -11.40 2.47
C THR A 48 19.41 -12.00 1.11
N THR A 49 18.61 -11.30 0.30
CA THR A 49 18.15 -11.71 -1.04
C THR A 49 18.33 -10.55 -2.04
N PRO A 50 19.57 -10.09 -2.29
CA PRO A 50 19.82 -8.86 -3.07
C PRO A 50 19.38 -8.94 -4.54
N ASP A 51 19.18 -10.15 -5.07
CA ASP A 51 18.71 -10.39 -6.43
C ASP A 51 17.17 -10.31 -6.57
N ASP A 52 16.43 -10.26 -5.45
CA ASP A 52 14.98 -10.16 -5.41
C ASP A 52 14.55 -8.71 -5.14
N PRO A 53 14.15 -7.94 -6.18
CA PRO A 53 13.77 -6.54 -5.99
C PRO A 53 12.46 -6.41 -5.22
N LEU A 54 12.39 -5.41 -4.35
CA LEU A 54 11.14 -4.94 -3.78
C LEU A 54 10.45 -3.97 -4.74
N ILE A 55 9.13 -4.05 -4.82
CA ILE A 55 8.29 -3.17 -5.64
C ILE A 55 7.49 -2.27 -4.69
N LEU A 56 7.75 -0.96 -4.77
CA LEU A 56 7.00 0.10 -4.12
C LEU A 56 5.85 0.54 -5.01
N ASP A 57 4.66 0.56 -4.43
CA ASP A 57 3.46 1.09 -5.08
C ASP A 57 2.47 1.64 -4.04
N GLY A 58 1.48 2.38 -4.54
CA GLY A 58 0.47 3.08 -3.76
C GLY A 58 -0.92 2.60 -4.15
N LYS A 59 -1.78 2.40 -3.16
CA LYS A 59 -3.19 2.06 -3.39
C LYS A 59 -4.10 2.98 -2.62
N LEU A 60 -5.06 3.56 -3.36
CA LEU A 60 -6.24 4.17 -2.77
C LEU A 60 -7.26 3.08 -2.39
N PHE A 61 -7.53 2.97 -1.09
CA PHE A 61 -8.63 2.16 -0.55
C PHE A 61 -9.87 3.03 -0.44
N VAL A 62 -10.91 2.66 -1.18
CA VAL A 62 -12.15 3.43 -1.23
C VAL A 62 -12.90 3.32 0.09
N SER A 63 -13.35 4.47 0.58
CA SER A 63 -14.23 4.58 1.74
C SER A 63 -15.49 5.35 1.37
N ASP A 64 -16.48 5.29 2.25
CA ASP A 64 -17.57 6.25 2.23
C ASP A 64 -17.03 7.69 2.30
N ARG A 65 -17.86 8.62 1.81
CA ARG A 65 -17.51 10.04 1.79
C ARG A 65 -17.28 10.54 3.21
N CYS A 66 -16.07 11.01 3.47
CA CYS A 66 -15.73 11.78 4.66
C CYS A 66 -15.50 13.24 4.25
N SER A 67 -16.37 14.13 4.72
CA SER A 67 -16.29 15.56 4.45
C SER A 67 -15.39 16.22 5.49
N GLU A 68 -14.09 16.26 5.20
CA GLU A 68 -13.09 16.97 5.99
C GLU A 68 -12.40 17.99 5.09
N PRO A 69 -12.31 19.27 5.46
CA PRO A 69 -11.67 20.27 4.60
C PRO A 69 -10.20 19.95 4.35
N GLY A 70 -9.80 19.86 3.08
CA GLY A 70 -8.39 19.74 2.70
C GLY A 70 -7.60 21.02 2.98
N PRO A 71 -6.26 21.00 2.85
CA PRO A 71 -5.38 22.11 3.25
C PRO A 71 -5.69 23.45 2.57
N SER A 72 -6.24 23.41 1.35
CA SER A 72 -6.64 24.61 0.59
C SER A 72 -8.11 24.99 0.77
N GLY A 73 -8.90 24.17 1.47
CA GLY A 73 -10.35 24.31 1.63
C GLY A 73 -11.18 24.08 0.35
N ARG A 74 -10.54 23.78 -0.79
CA ARG A 74 -11.22 23.65 -2.10
C ARG A 74 -11.75 22.24 -2.39
N SER A 75 -11.22 21.24 -1.68
CA SER A 75 -11.57 19.83 -1.87
C SER A 75 -11.53 19.11 -0.54
N ASP A 76 -12.30 18.01 -0.44
CA ASP A 76 -12.28 17.15 0.73
C ASP A 76 -10.90 16.49 0.89
N LEU A 77 -10.37 16.43 2.11
CA LEU A 77 -9.06 15.89 2.46
C LEU A 77 -8.89 14.45 1.99
N TRP A 78 -9.95 13.65 2.13
CA TRP A 78 -9.99 12.25 1.75
C TRP A 78 -10.37 12.02 0.28
N TYR A 79 -10.57 13.08 -0.50
CA TYR A 79 -10.87 12.94 -1.92
C TYR A 79 -9.59 12.88 -2.76
N SER A 80 -9.44 11.78 -3.50
CA SER A 80 -8.38 11.65 -4.49
C SER A 80 -8.82 12.29 -5.81
N GLY A 81 -8.18 13.40 -6.18
CA GLY A 81 -8.39 14.03 -7.48
C GLY A 81 -8.00 13.11 -8.65
N HIS A 82 -6.95 12.29 -8.48
CA HIS A 82 -6.47 11.37 -9.52
C HIS A 82 -7.42 10.18 -9.73
N LYS A 83 -8.01 9.63 -8.67
CA LYS A 83 -8.92 8.47 -8.77
C LYS A 83 -10.40 8.87 -8.81
N HIS A 84 -10.72 10.15 -8.60
CA HIS A 84 -12.08 10.67 -8.50
C HIS A 84 -12.96 9.92 -7.49
N ARG A 85 -12.39 9.58 -6.32
CA ARG A 85 -13.05 8.81 -5.24
C ARG A 85 -12.56 9.27 -3.88
N HIS A 86 -13.38 9.06 -2.85
CA HIS A 86 -12.96 9.19 -1.46
C HIS A 86 -12.25 7.93 -0.98
N GLY A 87 -11.23 8.09 -0.15
CA GLY A 87 -10.47 6.96 0.38
C GLY A 87 -9.17 7.36 1.05
N GLY A 88 -8.50 6.37 1.61
CA GLY A 88 -7.16 6.48 2.18
C GLY A 88 -6.11 5.94 1.23
N ASN A 89 -5.01 6.67 1.08
CA ASN A 89 -3.84 6.24 0.32
C ASN A 89 -2.92 5.42 1.24
N ILE A 90 -2.55 4.21 0.80
CA ILE A 90 -1.63 3.32 1.50
C ILE A 90 -0.46 3.02 0.57
N GLN A 91 0.75 3.19 1.08
CA GLN A 91 1.97 2.74 0.40
C GLN A 91 2.26 1.30 0.82
N PHE A 92 2.80 0.50 -0.09
CA PHE A 92 3.16 -0.87 0.22
C PHE A 92 4.41 -1.31 -0.53
N LEU A 93 5.07 -2.33 0.04
CA LEU A 93 6.15 -3.05 -0.62
C LEU A 93 5.67 -4.47 -0.93
N SER A 94 6.05 -4.96 -2.10
CA SER A 94 5.85 -6.36 -2.50
C SER A 94 7.15 -6.98 -2.97
N ASP A 95 7.26 -8.30 -2.80
CA ASP A 95 8.39 -9.06 -3.32
C ASP A 95 8.24 -9.33 -4.83
N ALA A 96 9.29 -9.91 -5.45
CA ALA A 96 9.28 -10.29 -6.85
C ALA A 96 8.25 -11.39 -7.20
N ARG A 97 7.63 -12.03 -6.19
CA ARG A 97 6.55 -13.02 -6.37
C ARG A 97 5.17 -12.36 -6.30
N GLY A 98 5.09 -11.07 -6.00
CA GLY A 98 3.84 -10.33 -5.90
C GLY A 98 3.09 -10.68 -4.65
N GLU A 99 3.82 -10.89 -3.56
CA GLU A 99 3.26 -10.94 -2.22
C GLU A 99 3.51 -9.60 -1.54
N PRO A 100 2.48 -8.99 -0.91
CA PRO A 100 2.71 -7.80 -0.10
C PRO A 100 3.53 -8.21 1.13
N VAL A 101 4.62 -7.49 1.40
CA VAL A 101 5.53 -7.75 2.52
C VAL A 101 5.47 -6.66 3.58
N TRP A 102 5.06 -5.44 3.21
CA TRP A 102 4.89 -4.32 4.13
C TRP A 102 3.80 -3.36 3.63
N VAL A 103 3.13 -2.67 4.55
CA VAL A 103 2.12 -1.63 4.27
C VAL A 103 2.29 -0.45 5.24
N SER A 104 2.08 0.77 4.76
CA SER A 104 2.18 1.99 5.57
C SER A 104 0.93 2.26 6.40
N ASP A 105 1.04 3.21 7.32
CA ASP A 105 -0.11 3.93 7.83
C ASP A 105 -0.86 4.66 6.71
N VAL A 106 -2.12 5.01 6.98
CA VAL A 106 -2.97 5.68 6.00
C VAL A 106 -2.63 7.15 5.84
N GLU A 107 -2.54 7.58 4.59
CA GLU A 107 -2.54 8.98 4.21
C GLU A 107 -3.90 9.38 3.63
N PRO A 108 -4.28 10.66 3.70
CA PRO A 108 -5.47 11.13 3.01
C PRO A 108 -5.43 10.82 1.50
N GLY A 109 -6.60 10.54 0.91
CA GLY A 109 -6.70 10.25 -0.53
C GLY A 109 -6.23 11.40 -1.44
N SER A 110 -6.20 12.63 -0.93
CA SER A 110 -5.62 13.78 -1.64
C SER A 110 -4.09 13.81 -1.66
N THR A 111 -3.42 12.99 -0.84
CA THR A 111 -1.96 12.93 -0.73
C THR A 111 -1.36 12.22 -1.94
N PRO A 112 -0.48 12.88 -2.72
CA PRO A 112 0.24 12.22 -3.81
C PRO A 112 1.14 11.08 -3.32
N ASP A 113 1.29 10.02 -4.12
CA ASP A 113 2.07 8.84 -3.76
C ASP A 113 3.53 9.17 -3.40
N ILE A 114 4.19 10.03 -4.17
CA ILE A 114 5.54 10.51 -3.86
C ILE A 114 5.63 11.19 -2.48
N THR A 115 4.58 11.92 -2.08
CA THR A 115 4.53 12.59 -0.77
C THR A 115 4.33 11.58 0.35
N ALA A 116 3.46 10.59 0.14
CA ALA A 116 3.26 9.50 1.10
C ALA A 116 4.55 8.66 1.26
N ALA A 117 5.21 8.28 0.16
CA ALA A 117 6.46 7.52 0.22
C ALA A 117 7.61 8.29 0.89
N ARG A 118 7.69 9.62 0.72
CA ARG A 118 8.66 10.45 1.46
C ARG A 118 8.50 10.37 2.97
N ARG A 119 7.27 10.20 3.46
CA ARG A 119 6.97 10.09 4.89
C ARG A 119 7.24 8.69 5.41
N HIS A 120 6.78 7.67 4.68
CA HIS A 120 6.67 6.31 5.21
C HIS A 120 7.77 5.36 4.74
N VAL A 121 8.38 5.61 3.58
CA VAL A 121 9.20 4.60 2.87
C VAL A 121 10.65 5.05 2.72
N PHE A 122 10.85 6.20 2.10
CA PHE A 122 12.17 6.68 1.66
C PHE A 122 13.20 6.85 2.77
N PRO A 123 12.86 7.31 4.00
CA PRO A 123 13.84 7.44 5.07
C PRO A 123 14.62 6.14 5.35
N LEU A 124 13.96 4.98 5.26
CA LEU A 124 14.59 3.68 5.49
C LEU A 124 15.08 3.04 4.18
N VAL A 125 14.34 3.18 3.09
CA VAL A 125 14.71 2.60 1.79
C VAL A 125 16.02 3.19 1.24
N HIS A 126 16.29 4.48 1.42
CA HIS A 126 17.56 5.06 0.95
C HIS A 126 18.78 4.46 1.64
N LYS A 127 18.67 4.15 2.94
CA LYS A 127 19.72 3.46 3.66
C LYS A 127 19.90 2.03 3.13
N ALA A 128 18.80 1.28 3.02
CA ALA A 128 18.85 -0.12 2.57
C ALA A 128 19.36 -0.25 1.13
N THR A 129 19.04 0.70 0.25
CA THR A 129 19.49 0.70 -1.14
C THR A 129 20.99 1.01 -1.28
N ALA A 130 21.55 1.84 -0.38
CA ALA A 130 23.00 2.00 -0.26
C ALA A 130 23.71 0.71 0.20
N GLU A 131 22.97 -0.18 0.87
CA GLU A 131 23.43 -1.49 1.35
C GLU A 131 23.11 -2.64 0.37
N GLY A 132 22.65 -2.32 -0.85
CA GLY A 132 22.46 -3.28 -1.94
C GLY A 132 21.01 -3.75 -2.17
N VAL A 133 20.04 -3.29 -1.36
CA VAL A 133 18.62 -3.60 -1.62
C VAL A 133 18.17 -2.90 -2.91
N VAL A 134 17.50 -3.64 -3.80
CA VAL A 134 16.93 -3.07 -5.02
C VAL A 134 15.45 -2.75 -4.78
N VAL A 135 15.08 -1.48 -4.94
CA VAL A 135 13.68 -1.04 -4.90
C VAL A 135 13.27 -0.45 -6.24
N LEU A 136 12.12 -0.89 -6.74
CA LEU A 136 11.51 -0.44 -7.99
C LEU A 136 10.22 0.29 -7.68
N ALA A 137 9.91 1.34 -8.43
CA ALA A 137 8.67 2.10 -8.25
C ALA A 137 8.14 2.57 -9.60
N ASP A 138 6.85 2.91 -9.66
CA ASP A 138 6.21 3.39 -10.87
C ASP A 138 6.56 4.87 -11.19
N PRO A 139 6.13 5.42 -12.35
CA PRO A 139 6.41 6.81 -12.71
C PRO A 139 5.84 7.87 -11.75
N GLY A 140 4.83 7.53 -10.94
CA GLY A 140 4.25 8.41 -9.92
C GLY A 140 5.22 8.71 -8.77
N TYR A 141 6.31 7.94 -8.66
CA TYR A 141 7.40 8.13 -7.71
C TYR A 141 8.60 8.88 -8.32
N GLU A 142 8.40 9.61 -9.41
CA GLU A 142 9.43 10.49 -9.93
C GLU A 142 9.94 11.46 -8.84
N GLY A 143 11.27 11.59 -8.75
CA GLY A 143 11.91 12.34 -7.68
C GLY A 143 12.05 11.55 -6.37
N ALA A 144 11.93 10.22 -6.42
CA ALA A 144 12.27 9.33 -5.30
C ALA A 144 13.74 9.46 -4.88
N GLY A 145 14.65 9.81 -5.78
CA GLY A 145 16.07 9.97 -5.48
C GLY A 145 16.88 8.69 -5.66
N VAL A 146 18.13 8.70 -5.18
CA VAL A 146 19.08 7.59 -5.38
C VAL A 146 18.58 6.32 -4.67
N GLY A 147 18.65 5.19 -5.38
CA GLY A 147 18.34 3.86 -4.84
C GLY A 147 16.96 3.31 -5.21
N VAL A 148 15.99 4.16 -5.56
CA VAL A 148 14.67 3.73 -6.06
C VAL A 148 14.65 3.88 -7.58
N ARG A 149 14.49 2.77 -8.30
CA ARG A 149 14.49 2.77 -9.77
C ARG A 149 13.07 3.02 -10.28
N THR A 150 12.88 4.15 -10.94
CA THR A 150 11.63 4.51 -11.65
C THR A 150 11.84 4.45 -13.16
N PRO A 151 10.77 4.26 -13.97
CA PRO A 151 10.90 4.27 -15.42
C PRO A 151 11.55 5.56 -15.94
N ILE A 152 12.45 5.41 -16.91
CA ILE A 152 13.12 6.53 -17.56
C ILE A 152 12.12 7.19 -18.50
N LYS A 153 11.82 8.47 -18.26
CA LYS A 153 10.93 9.24 -19.14
C LYS A 153 11.62 9.54 -20.45
N ARG A 154 10.92 9.25 -21.55
CA ARG A 154 11.31 9.69 -22.89
C ARG A 154 11.07 11.21 -23.00
N PRO A 155 12.07 12.01 -23.41
CA PRO A 155 11.87 13.41 -23.77
C PRO A 155 10.85 13.54 -24.90
N PRO A 156 9.96 14.56 -24.86
CA PRO A 156 8.92 14.76 -25.87
C PRO A 156 9.46 14.82 -27.31
N GLU A 157 10.68 15.29 -27.49
CA GLU A 157 11.31 15.55 -28.79
C GLU A 157 11.94 14.31 -29.43
N VAL A 158 12.01 13.18 -28.71
CA VAL A 158 12.68 11.97 -29.18
C VAL A 158 11.67 10.95 -29.68
N ASP A 159 11.77 10.57 -30.96
CA ASP A 159 10.99 9.50 -31.58
C ASP A 159 11.17 8.16 -30.83
N GLU A 160 10.10 7.40 -30.64
CA GLU A 160 10.14 6.10 -29.95
C GLU A 160 11.12 5.14 -30.61
N HIS A 161 11.27 5.16 -31.93
CA HIS A 161 12.20 4.30 -32.66
C HIS A 161 13.66 4.73 -32.46
N ARG A 162 13.90 6.03 -32.19
CA ARG A 162 15.21 6.60 -31.90
C ARG A 162 15.57 6.62 -30.41
N TRP A 163 14.61 6.30 -29.54
CA TRP A 163 14.83 6.14 -28.11
C TRP A 163 15.77 4.94 -27.85
N HIS A 164 16.71 5.09 -26.92
CA HIS A 164 17.76 4.11 -26.71
C HIS A 164 17.19 2.72 -26.39
N VAL A 165 17.75 1.68 -27.01
CA VAL A 165 17.26 0.30 -26.83
C VAL A 165 17.28 -0.10 -25.36
N ASP A 166 18.34 0.28 -24.64
CA ASP A 166 18.51 -0.08 -23.23
C ASP A 166 17.48 0.59 -22.32
N ASP A 167 17.10 1.84 -22.61
CA ASP A 167 16.06 2.55 -21.84
C ASP A 167 14.69 1.92 -22.08
N ARG A 168 14.43 1.44 -23.31
CA ARG A 168 13.20 0.67 -23.62
C ARG A 168 13.21 -0.67 -22.89
N ALA A 169 14.33 -1.37 -22.87
CA ALA A 169 14.47 -2.65 -22.19
C ALA A 169 14.28 -2.49 -20.67
N HIS A 170 14.92 -1.48 -20.07
CA HIS A 170 14.75 -1.11 -18.67
C HIS A 170 13.29 -0.83 -18.32
N ASN A 171 12.62 0.02 -19.11
CA ASN A 171 11.20 0.33 -18.88
C ASN A 171 10.28 -0.88 -19.08
N ARG A 172 10.59 -1.80 -20.00
CA ARG A 172 9.83 -3.06 -20.16
C ARG A 172 9.96 -3.95 -18.93
N LEU A 173 11.16 -4.12 -18.41
CA LEU A 173 11.41 -4.90 -17.19
C LEU A 173 10.67 -4.30 -15.99
N LEU A 174 10.78 -2.98 -15.80
CA LEU A 174 10.04 -2.27 -14.75
C LEU A 174 8.53 -2.41 -14.89
N ARG A 175 7.97 -2.31 -16.10
CA ARG A 175 6.53 -2.51 -16.33
C ARG A 175 6.08 -3.92 -15.98
N GLY A 176 6.85 -4.94 -16.35
CA GLY A 176 6.55 -6.33 -16.01
C GLY A 176 6.53 -6.56 -14.50
N LEU A 177 7.50 -5.99 -13.78
CA LEU A 177 7.57 -6.05 -12.32
C LEU A 177 6.48 -5.20 -11.64
N ARG A 178 6.01 -4.12 -12.27
CA ARG A 178 4.87 -3.35 -11.73
C ARG A 178 3.57 -4.16 -11.72
N CYS A 179 3.32 -4.98 -12.75
CA CYS A 179 2.16 -5.88 -12.76
C CYS A 179 2.18 -6.85 -11.56
N ILE A 180 3.36 -7.15 -11.00
CA ILE A 180 3.53 -7.98 -9.81
C ILE A 180 3.08 -7.24 -8.55
N GLY A 181 3.42 -5.95 -8.42
CA GLY A 181 2.94 -5.10 -7.32
C GLY A 181 1.44 -4.88 -7.34
N GLU A 182 0.86 -4.59 -8.52
CA GLU A 182 -0.60 -4.48 -8.70
C GLU A 182 -1.30 -5.79 -8.28
N ARG A 183 -0.70 -6.95 -8.61
CA ARG A 183 -1.20 -8.27 -8.21
C ARG A 183 -1.12 -8.49 -6.71
N ALA A 184 -0.05 -8.08 -6.04
CA ALA A 184 0.13 -8.26 -4.60
C ALA A 184 -1.05 -7.69 -3.80
N MET A 185 -1.44 -6.48 -4.16
CA MET A 185 -2.56 -5.84 -3.50
C MET A 185 -3.92 -6.38 -3.98
N ALA A 186 -4.02 -6.85 -5.22
CA ALA A 186 -5.20 -7.58 -5.71
C ALA A 186 -5.44 -8.89 -4.94
N VAL A 187 -4.39 -9.63 -4.58
CA VAL A 187 -4.48 -10.84 -3.75
C VAL A 187 -5.02 -10.50 -2.36
N LEU A 188 -4.45 -9.47 -1.72
CA LEU A 188 -4.89 -9.05 -0.39
C LEU A 188 -6.36 -8.57 -0.40
N THR A 189 -6.72 -7.71 -1.36
CA THR A 189 -8.11 -7.21 -1.49
C THR A 189 -9.11 -8.27 -1.99
N GLY A 190 -8.65 -9.30 -2.69
CA GLY A 190 -9.46 -10.45 -3.08
C GLY A 190 -9.77 -11.35 -1.87
N ARG A 191 -8.78 -11.58 -1.00
CA ARG A 191 -8.88 -12.41 0.21
C ARG A 191 -9.72 -11.75 1.30
N TRP A 192 -9.60 -10.43 1.46
CA TRP A 192 -10.23 -9.68 2.56
C TRP A 192 -11.29 -8.72 2.04
N ARG A 193 -12.57 -9.12 2.13
CA ARG A 193 -13.69 -8.32 1.60
C ARG A 193 -13.80 -6.92 2.20
N VAL A 194 -13.39 -6.74 3.46
CA VAL A 194 -13.36 -5.43 4.15
C VAL A 194 -12.47 -4.41 3.43
N LEU A 195 -11.47 -4.86 2.67
CA LEU A 195 -10.55 -4.00 1.94
C LEU A 195 -11.11 -3.49 0.60
N ARG A 196 -12.23 -4.02 0.13
CA ARG A 196 -12.84 -3.57 -1.14
C ARG A 196 -13.60 -2.26 -0.97
N HIS A 197 -14.20 -2.08 0.19
CA HIS A 197 -14.94 -0.89 0.56
C HIS A 197 -15.14 -0.90 2.08
N THR A 198 -14.77 0.19 2.76
CA THR A 198 -15.03 0.36 4.18
C THR A 198 -16.02 1.48 4.44
N THR A 199 -16.96 1.23 5.35
CA THR A 199 -17.87 2.25 5.89
C THR A 199 -17.33 2.89 7.17
N MET A 200 -16.18 2.42 7.65
CA MET A 200 -15.49 3.00 8.80
C MET A 200 -14.73 4.27 8.42
N SER A 201 -14.32 5.04 9.43
CA SER A 201 -13.48 6.23 9.22
C SER A 201 -12.28 5.92 8.32
N PRO A 202 -11.98 6.74 7.31
CA PRO A 202 -10.81 6.55 6.44
C PRO A 202 -9.49 6.47 7.23
N SER A 203 -9.41 7.11 8.39
CA SER A 203 -8.24 7.05 9.29
C SER A 203 -7.95 5.65 9.83
N LYS A 204 -8.90 4.72 9.80
CA LYS A 204 -8.72 3.32 10.24
C LYS A 204 -8.25 2.38 9.13
N ILE A 205 -8.19 2.85 7.88
CA ILE A 205 -7.82 2.01 6.73
C ILE A 205 -6.43 1.37 6.93
N GLY A 206 -5.45 2.12 7.45
CA GLY A 206 -4.09 1.62 7.66
C GLY A 206 -4.06 0.38 8.55
N ALA A 207 -4.63 0.49 9.75
CA ALA A 207 -4.72 -0.62 10.69
C ALA A 207 -5.49 -1.83 10.12
N ILE A 208 -6.57 -1.60 9.36
CA ILE A 208 -7.31 -2.69 8.70
C ILE A 208 -6.43 -3.41 7.67
N VAL A 209 -5.64 -2.68 6.88
CA VAL A 209 -4.75 -3.27 5.85
C VAL A 209 -3.57 -4.00 6.52
N GLN A 210 -2.98 -3.43 7.57
CA GLN A 210 -1.93 -4.06 8.38
C GLN A 210 -2.42 -5.37 9.02
N ALA A 211 -3.60 -5.34 9.66
CA ALA A 211 -4.21 -6.54 10.23
C ALA A 211 -4.47 -7.63 9.17
N ALA A 212 -4.95 -7.23 7.98
CA ALA A 212 -5.15 -8.16 6.87
C ALA A 212 -3.83 -8.77 6.36
N LEU A 213 -2.75 -7.99 6.33
CA LEU A 213 -1.41 -8.48 5.99
C LEU A 213 -0.91 -9.48 7.04
N ALA A 214 -1.00 -9.13 8.32
CA ALA A 214 -0.60 -10.00 9.43
C ALA A 214 -1.33 -11.36 9.40
N LEU A 215 -2.65 -11.34 9.24
CA LEU A 215 -3.45 -12.56 9.10
C LEU A 215 -3.03 -13.39 7.88
N THR A 216 -2.74 -12.74 6.75
CA THR A 216 -2.26 -13.43 5.54
C THR A 216 -0.92 -14.14 5.78
N ASN A 217 -0.03 -13.52 6.54
CA ASN A 217 1.27 -14.10 6.88
C ASN A 217 1.14 -15.27 7.86
N ILE A 218 0.28 -15.15 8.87
CA ILE A 218 0.00 -16.24 9.82
C ILE A 218 -0.57 -17.46 9.10
N GLU A 219 -1.54 -17.26 8.20
CA GLU A 219 -2.14 -18.35 7.42
C GLU A 219 -1.11 -19.06 6.53
N LYS A 220 -0.10 -18.34 6.01
CA LYS A 220 0.99 -18.94 5.21
C LYS A 220 1.98 -19.75 6.05
N GLN A 221 2.20 -19.40 7.30
CA GLN A 221 3.13 -20.12 8.19
C GLN A 221 2.53 -21.41 8.76
N THR A 222 1.21 -21.57 8.66
CA THR A 222 0.47 -22.72 9.22
C THR A 222 0.30 -23.86 8.20
N HIS A 223 0.77 -23.67 6.95
CA HIS A 223 0.70 -24.62 5.85
C HIS A 223 2.09 -24.92 5.29
#